data_AF-A0A518WIX2-F1
#
_entry.id   AF-A0A518WIX2-F1
#
_cell.length_a   1.000
_cell.length_b   1.000
_cell.length_c   1.000
_cell.angle_alpha   90.00
_cell.angle_beta   90.00
_cell.angle_gamma   90.00
#
_symmetry.space_group_name_H-M   'P 1'
#
loop_
_entity.id
_entity.type
_entity.pdbx_description
1 polymer ?
#
loop_
_entity_poly.entity_id
_entity_poly.type
_entity_poly.pdbx_seq_one_letter_code
_entity_poly.pdbx_strand_id
1 'polypeptide(L)'
;MRVRRVVAVALAALVAAVGLAPAAPAAAATADRWGFAYVDNPTVTSWTVLDTSRQWGTWKTAFPAAWADGVKLAPGRFQVRFPQIGAGARGVPHVTPVDRAGHYCTVVRWFQSGTDEIVDVQCFAPGGTRDDSRFTVLWTASSGVLPAGTAHAYVQGGVSGLVQSYVSTGAPAALAPLGVGQWSVKLPGVGLAGVLAGNVQATAIQPNAGPRRCTVARWGASGTDVLVYVFCFDQAGAPVNTDFTLSYHRGRSVVGSLAPPTFFGHLASAAGGPTNDNSQLGVGVNTIAPLAPAGRYLVTFKQLGQKETHAQVTAQGTGPNYCNLTQPWSYAVDAPVDVICFDNTGSPAPYQVLVAFTSRI
;
A
#
# COMPACT_ATOMS: atom_id res chain seq x y z
N MET A 1 -14.22 51.16 68.55
CA MET A 1 -12.75 51.16 68.73
C MET A 1 -12.18 49.86 68.16
N ARG A 2 -11.25 49.99 67.20
CA ARG A 2 -10.22 49.05 66.73
C ARG A 2 -10.57 47.59 66.41
N VAL A 3 -10.82 47.40 65.12
CA VAL A 3 -10.49 46.24 64.26
C VAL A 3 -9.03 45.79 64.42
N ARG A 4 -8.79 44.46 64.50
CA ARG A 4 -7.56 43.68 64.15
C ARG A 4 -7.59 42.35 64.95
N ARG A 5 -7.52 41.13 64.43
CA ARG A 5 -6.69 40.58 63.34
C ARG A 5 -7.34 39.30 62.78
N VAL A 6 -7.42 39.22 61.46
CA VAL A 6 -7.53 38.01 60.64
C VAL A 6 -6.12 37.44 60.45
N VAL A 7 -5.93 36.12 60.49
CA VAL A 7 -5.00 35.31 59.66
C VAL A 7 -4.92 33.85 60.19
N ALA A 8 -4.99 32.90 59.24
CA ALA A 8 -4.59 31.48 59.26
C ALA A 8 -5.54 30.50 60.01
N VAL A 9 -5.95 29.33 59.48
CA VAL A 9 -5.40 28.44 58.45
C VAL A 9 -6.56 27.76 57.71
N ALA A 10 -6.55 27.80 56.38
CA ALA A 10 -7.41 26.99 55.52
C ALA A 10 -6.61 25.78 55.02
N LEU A 11 -6.99 24.57 55.45
CA LEU A 11 -6.48 23.31 54.90
C LEU A 11 -7.41 22.17 55.33
N ALA A 12 -8.36 21.79 54.46
CA ALA A 12 -8.83 20.42 54.30
C ALA A 12 -9.95 20.35 53.24
N ALA A 13 -9.89 19.28 52.44
CA ALA A 13 -10.93 18.77 51.55
C ALA A 13 -11.10 19.43 50.17
N LEU A 14 -10.20 19.08 49.25
CA LEU A 14 -10.48 19.09 47.81
C LEU A 14 -9.61 18.01 47.14
N VAL A 15 -10.00 16.75 47.30
CA VAL A 15 -9.50 15.63 46.48
C VAL A 15 -10.67 14.70 46.17
N ALA A 16 -10.70 14.24 44.92
CA ALA A 16 -11.56 13.20 44.33
C ALA A 16 -12.91 13.66 43.75
N ALA A 17 -12.84 14.38 42.64
CA ALA A 17 -13.82 14.24 41.56
C ALA A 17 -13.09 14.24 40.21
N VAL A 18 -12.16 13.29 40.03
CA VAL A 18 -11.73 12.91 38.68
C VAL A 18 -12.85 12.07 38.12
N GLY A 19 -13.69 12.69 37.27
CA GLY A 19 -14.71 11.97 36.53
C GLY A 19 -14.05 10.85 35.73
N LEU A 20 -14.35 9.61 36.10
CA LEU A 20 -14.09 8.44 35.27
C LEU A 20 -14.95 8.61 34.02
N ALA A 21 -14.35 9.12 32.94
CA ALA A 21 -14.95 8.98 31.62
C ALA A 21 -15.16 7.47 31.38
N PRO A 22 -16.35 7.02 31.00
CA PRO A 22 -16.56 5.61 30.69
C PRO A 22 -15.58 5.23 29.59
N ALA A 23 -14.86 4.12 29.78
CA ALA A 23 -14.04 3.55 28.72
C ALA A 23 -14.91 3.39 27.48
N ALA A 24 -14.49 4.00 26.37
CA ALA A 24 -15.15 3.78 25.10
C ALA A 24 -15.25 2.27 24.87
N PRO A 25 -16.42 1.73 24.48
CA PRO A 25 -16.56 0.31 24.25
C PRO A 25 -15.48 -0.11 23.24
N ALA A 26 -14.74 -1.17 23.57
CA ALA A 26 -13.77 -1.77 22.67
C ALA A 26 -14.55 -2.23 21.42
N ALA A 27 -14.52 -1.42 20.36
CA ALA A 27 -15.06 -1.83 19.08
C ALA A 27 -14.26 -3.05 18.64
N ALA A 28 -14.92 -4.21 18.57
CA ALA A 28 -14.29 -5.42 18.06
C ALA A 28 -13.72 -5.12 16.66
N ALA A 29 -12.50 -5.59 16.40
CA ALA A 29 -11.89 -5.46 15.09
C ALA A 29 -12.84 -6.05 14.03
N THR A 30 -13.27 -5.24 13.07
CA THR A 30 -13.92 -5.78 11.87
C THR A 30 -12.90 -6.60 11.10
N ALA A 31 -13.30 -7.76 10.59
CA ALA A 31 -12.42 -8.59 9.78
C ALA A 31 -11.85 -7.75 8.62
N ASP A 32 -10.55 -7.92 8.36
CA ASP A 32 -9.88 -7.27 7.24
C ASP A 32 -10.62 -7.62 5.95
N ARG A 33 -10.80 -6.62 5.08
CA ARG A 33 -11.39 -6.79 3.75
C ARG A 33 -10.34 -6.47 2.73
N TRP A 34 -10.16 -7.33 1.75
CA TRP A 34 -9.16 -7.12 0.71
C TRP A 34 -9.52 -7.85 -0.57
N GLY A 35 -8.93 -7.38 -1.67
CA GLY A 35 -9.10 -7.92 -2.99
C GLY A 35 -7.95 -7.54 -3.91
N PHE A 36 -7.46 -8.47 -4.71
CA PHE A 36 -6.58 -8.16 -5.83
C PHE A 36 -7.12 -8.74 -7.13
N ALA A 37 -6.77 -8.12 -8.24
CA ALA A 37 -7.07 -8.60 -9.58
C ALA A 37 -6.00 -8.17 -10.58
N TYR A 38 -5.87 -8.94 -11.65
CA TYR A 38 -5.11 -8.58 -12.83
C TYR A 38 -6.05 -8.20 -13.97
N VAL A 39 -5.81 -7.05 -14.56
CA VAL A 39 -6.50 -6.58 -15.77
C VAL A 39 -5.61 -6.90 -16.96
N ASP A 40 -5.89 -8.04 -17.59
CA ASP A 40 -5.19 -8.54 -18.78
C ASP A 40 -5.70 -7.88 -20.07
N ASN A 41 -6.98 -7.51 -20.09
CA ASN A 41 -7.63 -6.79 -21.18
C ASN A 41 -8.27 -5.46 -20.69
N PRO A 42 -7.53 -4.35 -20.73
CA PRO A 42 -8.03 -3.03 -20.31
C PRO A 42 -8.98 -2.37 -21.33
N THR A 43 -9.36 -3.06 -22.40
CA THR A 43 -10.18 -2.48 -23.49
C THR A 43 -11.66 -2.87 -23.44
N VAL A 44 -12.06 -3.76 -22.52
CA VAL A 44 -13.44 -4.26 -22.42
C VAL A 44 -14.43 -3.13 -22.09
N THR A 45 -15.47 -2.94 -22.92
CA THR A 45 -16.44 -1.83 -22.80
C THR A 45 -17.72 -2.20 -22.05
N SER A 46 -17.79 -3.41 -21.51
CA SER A 46 -18.87 -3.90 -20.66
C SER A 46 -18.27 -4.63 -19.47
N TRP A 47 -18.97 -4.62 -18.32
CA TRP A 47 -18.55 -5.35 -17.12
C TRP A 47 -18.24 -6.80 -17.46
N THR A 48 -16.96 -7.15 -17.37
CA THR A 48 -16.43 -8.45 -17.77
C THR A 48 -15.59 -9.00 -16.64
N VAL A 49 -15.80 -10.27 -16.32
CA VAL A 49 -15.01 -10.99 -15.32
C VAL A 49 -13.53 -10.92 -15.70
N LEU A 50 -12.70 -10.45 -14.77
CA LEU A 50 -11.25 -10.35 -14.96
C LEU A 50 -10.61 -11.74 -14.91
N ASP A 51 -9.32 -11.85 -15.25
CA ASP A 51 -8.58 -13.12 -15.24
C ASP A 51 -8.80 -13.88 -13.92
N THR A 52 -9.57 -14.97 -13.98
CA THR A 52 -9.99 -15.77 -12.82
C THR A 52 -8.84 -16.53 -12.18
N SER A 53 -7.71 -16.68 -12.87
CA SER A 53 -6.50 -17.25 -12.29
C SER A 53 -5.74 -16.23 -11.43
N ARG A 54 -5.90 -14.92 -11.69
CA ARG A 54 -5.13 -13.82 -11.10
C ARG A 54 -5.98 -12.82 -10.35
N GLN A 55 -6.94 -13.33 -9.59
CA GLN A 55 -7.74 -12.51 -8.71
C GLN A 55 -8.13 -13.30 -7.47
N TRP A 56 -8.25 -12.63 -6.34
CA TRP A 56 -8.81 -13.20 -5.14
C TRP A 56 -9.18 -12.13 -4.14
N GLY A 57 -9.97 -12.49 -3.13
CA GLY A 57 -10.24 -11.61 -2.02
C GLY A 57 -11.04 -12.27 -0.91
N THR A 58 -11.33 -11.49 0.12
CA THR A 58 -12.07 -11.97 1.30
C THR A 58 -13.50 -12.39 0.97
N TRP A 59 -14.07 -11.90 -0.14
CA TRP A 59 -15.40 -12.33 -0.60
C TRP A 59 -15.47 -13.81 -0.91
N LYS A 60 -14.38 -14.44 -1.39
CA LYS A 60 -14.39 -15.84 -1.83
C LYS A 60 -14.77 -16.82 -0.73
N THR A 61 -14.59 -16.45 0.54
CA THR A 61 -14.96 -17.30 1.67
C THR A 61 -16.48 -17.41 1.84
N ALA A 62 -17.22 -16.31 1.66
CA ALA A 62 -18.68 -16.29 1.79
C ALA A 62 -19.42 -16.43 0.45
N PHE A 63 -18.78 -15.99 -0.64
CA PHE A 63 -19.34 -15.93 -2.00
C PHE A 63 -18.35 -16.55 -3.00
N PRO A 64 -18.16 -17.89 -2.97
CA PRO A 64 -17.13 -18.57 -3.78
C PRO A 64 -17.33 -18.43 -5.29
N ALA A 65 -18.59 -18.29 -5.74
CA ALA A 65 -18.94 -18.10 -7.14
C ALA A 65 -18.74 -16.66 -7.65
N ALA A 66 -18.56 -15.68 -6.76
CA ALA A 66 -18.38 -14.29 -7.16
C ALA A 66 -16.95 -14.03 -7.66
N TRP A 67 -16.84 -13.20 -8.70
CA TRP A 67 -15.58 -12.79 -9.32
C TRP A 67 -15.51 -11.27 -9.38
N ALA A 68 -14.30 -10.74 -9.26
CA ALA A 68 -14.02 -9.37 -9.65
C ALA A 68 -14.20 -9.23 -11.17
N ASP A 69 -14.81 -8.13 -11.55
CA ASP A 69 -15.02 -7.73 -12.93
C ASP A 69 -14.56 -6.29 -13.15
N GLY A 70 -14.47 -5.89 -14.41
CA GLY A 70 -14.04 -4.55 -14.76
C GLY A 70 -14.59 -4.06 -16.08
N VAL A 71 -14.44 -2.76 -16.30
CA VAL A 71 -14.94 -2.07 -17.48
C VAL A 71 -14.08 -0.84 -17.79
N LYS A 72 -13.81 -0.62 -19.06
CA LYS A 72 -13.20 0.60 -19.59
C LYS A 72 -14.22 1.74 -19.59
N LEU A 73 -13.81 2.88 -19.05
CA LEU A 73 -14.63 4.10 -18.99
C LEU A 73 -14.22 5.12 -20.06
N ALA A 74 -12.93 5.19 -20.38
CA ALA A 74 -12.33 6.12 -21.33
C ALA A 74 -10.94 5.59 -21.72
N PRO A 75 -10.23 6.17 -22.72
CA PRO A 75 -8.84 5.81 -22.97
C PRO A 75 -7.98 5.85 -21.70
N GLY A 76 -7.33 4.73 -21.42
CA GLY A 76 -6.51 4.46 -20.24
C GLY A 76 -7.25 4.44 -18.90
N ARG A 77 -8.57 4.63 -18.87
CA ARG A 77 -9.36 4.65 -17.63
C ARG A 77 -10.18 3.38 -17.50
N PHE A 78 -9.92 2.64 -16.42
CA PHE A 78 -10.51 1.35 -16.17
C PHE A 78 -11.03 1.26 -14.74
N GLN A 79 -12.23 0.71 -14.60
CA GLN A 79 -12.87 0.52 -13.31
C GLN A 79 -12.85 -0.97 -12.97
N VAL A 80 -12.41 -1.30 -11.75
CA VAL A 80 -12.39 -2.66 -11.22
C VAL A 80 -13.36 -2.73 -10.04
N ARG A 81 -14.24 -3.71 -10.05
CA ARG A 81 -15.19 -3.97 -8.97
C ARG A 81 -14.82 -5.27 -8.27
N PHE A 82 -14.58 -5.17 -6.97
CA PHE A 82 -14.41 -6.29 -6.08
C PHE A 82 -15.73 -6.57 -5.35
N PRO A 83 -16.33 -7.76 -5.54
CA PRO A 83 -17.64 -8.04 -4.98
C PRO A 83 -17.58 -8.18 -3.46
N GLN A 84 -18.63 -7.76 -2.75
CA GLN A 84 -18.88 -8.08 -1.33
C GLN A 84 -17.80 -7.63 -0.32
N ILE A 85 -16.90 -6.72 -0.69
CA ILE A 85 -15.85 -6.22 0.21
C ILE A 85 -15.90 -4.71 0.48
N GLY A 86 -16.94 -4.00 0.03
CA GLY A 86 -17.06 -2.55 0.22
C GLY A 86 -16.98 -2.14 1.69
N ALA A 87 -16.16 -1.15 2.05
CA ALA A 87 -15.89 -0.79 3.45
C ALA A 87 -16.13 0.69 3.79
N GLY A 88 -17.03 1.34 3.05
CA GLY A 88 -17.34 2.76 3.15
C GLY A 88 -16.22 3.60 2.55
N ALA A 89 -15.82 4.66 3.25
CA ALA A 89 -14.68 5.49 2.84
C ALA A 89 -13.32 4.89 3.21
N ARG A 90 -13.27 3.72 3.87
CA ARG A 90 -12.03 3.13 4.40
C ARG A 90 -11.23 2.39 3.33
N GLY A 91 -9.96 2.18 3.65
CA GLY A 91 -9.07 1.34 2.87
C GLY A 91 -8.28 2.11 1.82
N VAL A 92 -7.30 1.44 1.23
CA VAL A 92 -6.42 2.02 0.22
C VAL A 92 -6.22 1.06 -0.95
N PRO A 93 -6.26 1.56 -2.19
CA PRO A 93 -5.79 0.82 -3.35
C PRO A 93 -4.30 1.01 -3.63
N HIS A 94 -3.68 -0.02 -4.20
CA HIS A 94 -2.40 0.05 -4.88
C HIS A 94 -2.50 -0.50 -6.31
N VAL A 95 -1.76 0.09 -7.25
CA VAL A 95 -1.69 -0.39 -8.63
C VAL A 95 -0.25 -0.55 -9.09
N THR A 96 0.03 -1.62 -9.83
CA THR A 96 1.32 -1.86 -10.49
C THR A 96 1.05 -2.15 -11.97
N PRO A 97 1.64 -1.39 -12.90
CA PRO A 97 1.56 -1.72 -14.33
C PRO A 97 2.23 -3.06 -14.65
N VAL A 98 1.70 -3.77 -15.64
CA VAL A 98 2.19 -5.07 -16.11
C VAL A 98 2.53 -4.99 -17.60
N ASP A 99 3.72 -4.46 -17.88
CA ASP A 99 4.22 -4.20 -19.23
C ASP A 99 5.74 -4.00 -19.26
N ARG A 100 6.29 -3.91 -20.47
CA ARG A 100 7.74 -3.68 -20.72
C ARG A 100 8.03 -2.32 -21.35
N ALA A 101 7.04 -1.44 -21.45
CA ALA A 101 7.06 -0.22 -22.26
C ALA A 101 6.97 1.06 -21.41
N GLY A 102 7.13 0.94 -20.10
CA GLY A 102 7.18 2.10 -19.20
C GLY A 102 5.83 2.77 -19.02
N HIS A 103 4.71 2.04 -19.09
CA HIS A 103 3.44 2.64 -18.69
C HIS A 103 3.40 2.86 -17.18
N TYR A 104 2.55 3.77 -16.72
CA TYR A 104 2.31 3.95 -15.30
C TYR A 104 0.83 4.19 -15.05
N CYS A 105 0.36 3.71 -13.90
CA CYS A 105 -1.03 3.78 -13.51
C CYS A 105 -1.17 4.52 -12.19
N THR A 106 -2.29 5.22 -12.06
CA THR A 106 -2.67 6.01 -10.89
C THR A 106 -4.06 5.62 -10.45
N VAL A 107 -4.36 5.88 -9.19
CA VAL A 107 -5.72 5.75 -8.68
C VAL A 107 -6.44 7.08 -8.92
N VAL A 108 -7.61 7.04 -9.52
CA VAL A 108 -8.49 8.21 -9.66
C VAL A 108 -9.30 8.38 -8.38
N ARG A 109 -9.92 7.29 -7.94
CA ARG A 109 -10.77 7.20 -6.74
C ARG A 109 -11.05 5.73 -6.41
N TRP A 110 -11.62 5.50 -5.23
CA TRP A 110 -12.28 4.25 -4.87
C TRP A 110 -13.50 4.56 -4.02
N PHE A 111 -14.48 3.68 -4.04
CA PHE A 111 -15.72 3.85 -3.30
C PHE A 111 -16.50 2.54 -3.20
N GLN A 112 -17.28 2.43 -2.14
CA GLN A 112 -18.28 1.39 -2.01
C GLN A 112 -19.50 1.68 -2.91
N SER A 113 -19.97 0.66 -3.63
CA SER A 113 -21.22 0.67 -4.38
C SER A 113 -22.05 -0.55 -4.00
N GLY A 114 -23.14 -0.33 -3.25
CA GLY A 114 -23.88 -1.44 -2.65
C GLY A 114 -22.98 -2.22 -1.69
N THR A 115 -22.78 -3.51 -1.92
CA THR A 115 -21.87 -4.37 -1.15
C THR A 115 -20.44 -4.39 -1.67
N ASP A 116 -20.20 -3.83 -2.84
CA ASP A 116 -18.97 -4.02 -3.60
C ASP A 116 -18.03 -2.83 -3.37
N GLU A 117 -16.74 -3.08 -3.49
CA GLU A 117 -15.72 -2.03 -3.54
C GLU A 117 -15.33 -1.78 -4.99
N ILE A 118 -15.24 -0.52 -5.39
CA ILE A 118 -14.86 -0.15 -6.74
C ILE A 118 -13.59 0.70 -6.72
N VAL A 119 -12.59 0.31 -7.51
CA VAL A 119 -11.35 1.06 -7.73
C VAL A 119 -11.30 1.56 -9.16
N ASP A 120 -11.07 2.87 -9.33
CA ASP A 120 -10.98 3.56 -10.61
C ASP A 120 -9.52 3.90 -10.88
N VAL A 121 -8.98 3.37 -11.98
CA VAL A 121 -7.56 3.42 -12.33
C VAL A 121 -7.39 4.16 -13.65
N GLN A 122 -6.39 5.03 -13.73
CA GLN A 122 -5.99 5.69 -14.96
C GLN A 122 -4.52 5.38 -15.25
N CYS A 123 -4.28 4.76 -16.40
CA CYS A 123 -2.97 4.45 -16.94
C CYS A 123 -2.56 5.42 -18.05
N PHE A 124 -1.24 5.56 -18.21
CA PHE A 124 -0.59 6.47 -19.13
C PHE A 124 0.63 5.79 -19.76
N ALA A 125 0.89 6.09 -21.03
CA ALA A 125 2.17 5.82 -21.66
C ALA A 125 3.25 6.78 -21.13
N PRO A 126 4.54 6.48 -21.35
CA PRO A 126 5.62 7.45 -21.13
C PRO A 126 5.29 8.82 -21.75
N GLY A 127 5.56 9.90 -21.01
CA GLY A 127 5.17 11.26 -21.42
C GLY A 127 3.75 11.69 -21.03
N GLY A 128 2.90 10.77 -20.54
CA GLY A 128 1.64 11.12 -19.87
C GLY A 128 0.39 11.17 -20.75
N THR A 129 0.45 10.62 -21.97
CA THR A 129 -0.75 10.35 -22.75
C THR A 129 -1.49 9.17 -22.15
N ARG A 130 -2.82 9.26 -22.04
CA ARG A 130 -3.65 8.15 -21.53
C ARG A 130 -3.56 6.95 -22.46
N ASP A 131 -3.38 5.76 -21.89
CA ASP A 131 -3.21 4.52 -22.65
C ASP A 131 -3.85 3.33 -21.93
N ASP A 132 -4.47 2.43 -22.71
CA ASP A 132 -5.11 1.20 -22.19
C ASP A 132 -4.04 0.15 -21.86
N SER A 133 -3.37 0.32 -20.74
CA SER A 133 -2.28 -0.54 -20.30
C SER A 133 -2.77 -1.60 -19.31
N ARG A 134 -2.13 -2.77 -19.31
CA ARG A 134 -2.41 -3.84 -18.36
C ARG A 134 -1.84 -3.49 -16.99
N PHE A 135 -2.53 -3.87 -15.93
CA PHE A 135 -2.11 -3.59 -14.57
C PHE A 135 -2.67 -4.62 -13.61
N THR A 136 -2.06 -4.70 -12.42
CA THR A 136 -2.68 -5.32 -11.27
C THR A 136 -3.10 -4.27 -10.27
N VAL A 137 -4.22 -4.53 -9.61
CA VAL A 137 -4.79 -3.68 -8.56
C VAL A 137 -4.98 -4.52 -7.31
N LEU A 138 -4.65 -3.93 -6.18
CA LEU A 138 -4.93 -4.42 -4.84
C LEU A 138 -5.75 -3.35 -4.12
N TRP A 139 -6.74 -3.75 -3.33
CA TRP A 139 -7.39 -2.90 -2.34
C TRP A 139 -7.41 -3.63 -1.00
N THR A 140 -7.19 -2.89 0.09
CA THR A 140 -7.28 -3.43 1.45
C THR A 140 -7.85 -2.41 2.43
N ALA A 141 -8.64 -2.90 3.38
CA ALA A 141 -9.12 -2.18 4.53
C ALA A 141 -8.96 -3.04 5.79
N SER A 142 -8.24 -2.50 6.76
CA SER A 142 -8.00 -3.10 8.07
C SER A 142 -8.60 -2.31 9.21
N SER A 143 -8.80 -2.99 10.34
CA SER A 143 -9.28 -2.38 11.57
C SER A 143 -8.81 -3.12 12.82
N GLY A 144 -8.93 -2.48 13.98
CA GLY A 144 -8.51 -3.05 15.26
C GLY A 144 -7.00 -3.07 15.46
N VAL A 145 -6.59 -3.50 16.65
CA VAL A 145 -5.18 -3.58 17.05
C VAL A 145 -4.67 -4.98 16.78
N LEU A 146 -3.47 -5.09 16.21
CA LEU A 146 -2.82 -6.38 15.96
C LEU A 146 -1.93 -6.79 17.14
N PRO A 147 -1.74 -8.11 17.37
CA PRO A 147 -0.77 -8.60 18.33
C PRO A 147 0.66 -8.15 18.02
N ALA A 148 1.49 -8.08 19.06
CA ALA A 148 2.92 -7.80 18.93
C ALA A 148 3.62 -8.81 17.99
N GLY A 149 4.71 -8.37 17.36
CA GLY A 149 5.52 -9.17 16.43
C GLY A 149 5.15 -9.00 14.96
N THR A 150 3.91 -8.59 14.65
CA THR A 150 3.50 -8.23 13.28
C THR A 150 3.04 -6.79 13.23
N ALA A 151 3.09 -6.16 12.06
CA ALA A 151 2.54 -4.82 11.90
C ALA A 151 1.97 -4.58 10.51
N HIS A 152 0.92 -3.77 10.47
CA HIS A 152 0.34 -3.26 9.24
C HIS A 152 -0.12 -1.82 9.46
N ALA A 153 0.09 -0.97 8.46
CA ALA A 153 -0.46 0.36 8.46
C ALA A 153 -0.74 0.80 7.04
N TYR A 154 -1.71 1.70 6.87
CA TYR A 154 -1.89 2.42 5.63
C TYR A 154 -2.34 3.86 5.88
N VAL A 155 -2.10 4.70 4.89
CA VAL A 155 -2.45 6.11 4.90
C VAL A 155 -2.97 6.50 3.52
N GLN A 156 -4.02 7.31 3.49
CA GLN A 156 -4.34 8.18 2.37
C GLN A 156 -4.03 9.61 2.80
N GLY A 157 -3.22 10.32 2.02
CA GLY A 157 -3.00 11.73 2.24
C GLY A 157 -2.16 12.40 1.16
N GLY A 158 -1.73 13.62 1.44
CA GLY A 158 -0.93 14.43 0.52
C GLY A 158 -1.42 15.87 0.52
N VAL A 159 -1.72 16.40 -0.66
CA VAL A 159 -2.19 17.79 -0.83
C VAL A 159 -3.50 18.06 -0.08
N SER A 160 -4.34 17.05 0.11
CA SER A 160 -5.58 17.11 0.89
C SER A 160 -5.37 16.98 2.40
N GLY A 161 -4.11 16.92 2.86
CA GLY A 161 -3.77 16.57 4.24
C GLY A 161 -3.92 15.07 4.49
N LEU A 162 -3.97 14.67 5.77
CA LEU A 162 -4.23 13.30 6.16
C LEU A 162 -5.74 13.02 6.07
N VAL A 163 -6.16 12.19 5.11
CA VAL A 163 -7.59 11.90 4.83
C VAL A 163 -8.06 10.71 5.66
N GLN A 164 -7.29 9.63 5.67
CA GLN A 164 -7.54 8.46 6.50
C GLN A 164 -6.25 7.72 6.81
N SER A 165 -6.27 6.96 7.89
CA SER A 165 -5.17 6.07 8.24
C SER A 165 -5.65 4.89 9.06
N TYR A 166 -4.89 3.81 8.94
CA TYR A 166 -4.92 2.69 9.87
C TYR A 166 -3.49 2.41 10.33
N VAL A 167 -3.32 2.19 11.63
CA VAL A 167 -2.05 1.75 12.21
C VAL A 167 -2.37 0.63 13.18
N SER A 168 -1.74 -0.52 13.01
CA SER A 168 -2.05 -1.72 13.78
C SER A 168 -1.78 -1.63 15.28
N THR A 169 -1.09 -0.59 15.73
CA THR A 169 -0.86 -0.29 17.16
C THR A 169 -2.02 0.48 17.79
N GLY A 170 -2.97 0.97 16.98
CA GLY A 170 -4.04 1.88 17.42
C GLY A 170 -3.60 3.34 17.54
N ALA A 171 -2.31 3.65 17.34
CA ALA A 171 -1.80 5.02 17.37
C ALA A 171 -2.15 5.78 16.07
N PRO A 172 -2.38 7.10 16.10
CA PRO A 172 -2.67 7.87 14.91
C PRO A 172 -1.42 8.02 14.02
N ALA A 173 -1.57 7.83 12.70
CA ALA A 173 -0.52 8.21 11.75
C ALA A 173 -0.39 9.74 11.70
N ALA A 174 0.77 10.23 11.28
CA ALA A 174 0.97 11.65 11.01
C ALA A 174 1.53 11.86 9.59
N LEU A 175 1.15 12.97 8.98
CA LEU A 175 1.60 13.41 7.66
C LEU A 175 2.11 14.85 7.79
N ALA A 176 3.26 15.16 7.21
CA ALA A 176 3.77 16.52 7.13
C ALA A 176 4.37 16.80 5.74
N PRO A 177 4.12 17.99 5.15
CA PRO A 177 4.80 18.42 3.94
C PRO A 177 6.26 18.78 4.24
N LEU A 178 7.15 18.48 3.30
CA LEU A 178 8.58 18.84 3.35
C LEU A 178 8.95 19.85 2.25
N GLY A 179 8.12 19.96 1.23
CA GLY A 179 8.32 20.78 0.04
C GLY A 179 7.29 20.40 -1.03
N VAL A 180 7.39 21.01 -2.21
CA VAL A 180 6.48 20.67 -3.33
C VAL A 180 6.65 19.20 -3.70
N GLY A 181 5.56 18.44 -3.64
CA GLY A 181 5.52 17.01 -3.93
C GLY A 181 6.26 16.12 -2.94
N GLN A 182 6.69 16.64 -1.79
CA GLN A 182 7.50 15.89 -0.83
C GLN A 182 6.79 15.80 0.51
N TRP A 183 6.64 14.58 1.01
CA TRP A 183 5.86 14.28 2.21
C TRP A 183 6.62 13.36 3.16
N SER A 184 6.52 13.60 4.46
CA SER A 184 6.88 12.62 5.49
C SER A 184 5.63 12.02 6.11
N VAL A 185 5.60 10.70 6.22
CA VAL A 185 4.57 9.92 6.91
C VAL A 185 5.22 9.25 8.11
N LYS A 186 4.62 9.43 9.28
CA LYS A 186 4.99 8.76 10.52
C LYS A 186 3.96 7.69 10.86
N LEU A 187 4.43 6.46 11.04
CA LEU A 187 3.64 5.30 11.44
C LEU A 187 4.09 4.87 12.85
N PRO A 188 3.33 5.18 13.92
CA PRO A 188 3.85 4.97 15.27
C PRO A 188 3.81 3.52 15.75
N GLY A 189 4.90 3.09 16.38
CA GLY A 189 5.02 1.78 17.04
C GLY A 189 5.01 0.55 16.12
N VAL A 190 4.94 0.73 14.80
CA VAL A 190 4.94 -0.40 13.83
C VAL A 190 6.33 -0.90 13.47
N GLY A 191 7.38 -0.18 13.87
CA GLY A 191 8.78 -0.49 13.61
C GLY A 191 9.44 -1.32 14.71
N LEU A 192 10.72 -1.64 14.53
CA LEU A 192 11.59 -2.23 15.54
C LEU A 192 12.69 -1.23 15.87
N ALA A 193 12.97 -1.03 17.15
CA ALA A 193 14.02 -0.10 17.56
C ALA A 193 15.38 -0.52 16.97
N GLY A 194 16.01 0.37 16.22
CA GLY A 194 17.32 0.15 15.61
C GLY A 194 17.35 -0.82 14.42
N VAL A 195 16.20 -1.35 13.99
CA VAL A 195 16.13 -2.35 12.91
C VAL A 195 15.06 -1.97 11.90
N LEU A 196 15.47 -1.74 10.65
CA LEU A 196 14.55 -1.58 9.54
C LEU A 196 14.01 -2.94 9.11
N ALA A 197 12.69 -3.10 9.16
CA ALA A 197 12.01 -4.34 8.81
C ALA A 197 10.71 -4.05 8.09
N GLY A 198 10.24 -5.00 7.30
CA GLY A 198 9.01 -4.86 6.53
C GLY A 198 9.24 -4.31 5.12
N ASN A 199 8.15 -3.81 4.53
CA ASN A 199 8.14 -3.22 3.20
C ASN A 199 7.04 -2.17 3.10
N VAL A 200 7.19 -1.27 2.13
CA VAL A 200 6.33 -0.11 1.90
C VAL A 200 5.89 -0.08 0.44
N GLN A 201 4.63 0.25 0.20
CA GLN A 201 4.09 0.46 -1.14
C GLN A 201 3.43 1.84 -1.22
N ALA A 202 3.54 2.50 -2.38
CA ALA A 202 2.96 3.83 -2.60
C ALA A 202 2.32 3.94 -3.98
N THR A 203 1.20 4.64 -4.07
CA THR A 203 0.50 4.88 -5.34
C THR A 203 -0.01 6.31 -5.37
N ALA A 204 0.18 7.01 -6.50
CA ALA A 204 -0.40 8.35 -6.67
C ALA A 204 -1.93 8.27 -6.79
N ILE A 205 -2.60 9.25 -6.18
CA ILE A 205 -4.03 9.52 -6.34
C ILE A 205 -4.15 10.84 -7.12
N GLN A 206 -4.89 10.83 -8.23
CA GLN A 206 -5.17 12.03 -8.99
C GLN A 206 -6.60 12.02 -9.57
N PRO A 207 -7.58 12.66 -8.89
CA PRO A 207 -8.98 12.68 -9.32
C PRO A 207 -9.21 13.34 -10.67
N ASN A 208 -8.37 14.32 -11.04
CA ASN A 208 -8.45 15.03 -12.31
C ASN A 208 -7.83 14.23 -13.49
N ALA A 209 -7.41 12.98 -13.25
CA ALA A 209 -6.81 12.10 -14.25
C ALA A 209 -5.62 12.74 -15.01
N GLY A 210 -4.86 13.59 -14.29
CA GLY A 210 -3.54 14.05 -14.73
C GLY A 210 -2.48 13.02 -14.37
N PRO A 211 -1.43 12.86 -15.19
CA PRO A 211 -0.37 11.90 -14.90
C PRO A 211 0.41 12.31 -13.64
N ARG A 212 0.40 11.44 -12.64
CA ARG A 212 1.14 11.60 -11.38
C ARG A 212 1.83 10.29 -11.03
N ARG A 213 3.01 10.37 -10.43
CA ARG A 213 3.69 9.20 -9.87
C ARG A 213 4.18 9.57 -8.50
N CYS A 214 3.98 8.69 -7.53
CA CYS A 214 4.54 8.83 -6.20
C CYS A 214 5.41 7.61 -5.91
N THR A 215 6.61 7.84 -5.40
CA THR A 215 7.59 6.83 -5.05
C THR A 215 7.96 6.94 -3.58
N VAL A 216 8.41 5.83 -3.00
CA VAL A 216 9.03 5.84 -1.68
C VAL A 216 10.45 6.38 -1.84
N ALA A 217 10.68 7.64 -1.47
CA ALA A 217 12.00 8.26 -1.59
C ALA A 217 13.03 7.57 -0.69
N ARG A 218 12.64 7.35 0.56
CA ARG A 218 13.37 6.59 1.58
C ARG A 218 12.43 6.27 2.72
N TRP A 219 12.81 5.32 3.56
CA TRP A 219 12.09 5.01 4.78
C TRP A 219 13.05 4.43 5.82
N GLY A 220 12.68 4.52 7.10
CA GLY A 220 13.58 4.13 8.18
C GLY A 220 12.86 3.95 9.51
N ALA A 221 13.48 3.19 10.41
CA ALA A 221 13.06 3.10 11.80
C ALA A 221 13.47 4.39 12.55
N SER A 222 12.59 4.90 13.39
CA SER A 222 12.81 6.04 14.27
C SER A 222 12.30 5.68 15.67
N GLY A 223 13.18 5.13 16.51
CA GLY A 223 12.72 4.41 17.70
C GLY A 223 11.84 3.22 17.28
N THR A 224 10.65 3.10 17.86
CA THR A 224 9.65 2.09 17.47
C THR A 224 8.75 2.54 16.32
N ASP A 225 8.92 3.76 15.82
CA ASP A 225 8.14 4.29 14.70
C ASP A 225 8.79 3.97 13.36
N VAL A 226 8.01 4.00 12.29
CA VAL A 226 8.52 4.01 10.91
C VAL A 226 8.26 5.37 10.30
N LEU A 227 9.31 6.00 9.78
CA LEU A 227 9.22 7.22 8.99
C LEU A 227 9.39 6.87 7.51
N VAL A 228 8.42 7.27 6.70
CA VAL A 228 8.42 7.08 5.25
C VAL A 228 8.40 8.43 4.56
N TYR A 229 9.24 8.60 3.55
CA TYR A 229 9.29 9.81 2.73
C TYR A 229 8.71 9.47 1.36
N VAL A 230 7.65 10.17 0.95
CA VAL A 230 6.98 9.97 -0.34
C VAL A 230 7.20 11.18 -1.21
N PHE A 231 7.81 10.97 -2.38
CA PHE A 231 8.06 12.02 -3.37
C PHE A 231 7.17 11.78 -4.58
N CYS A 232 6.50 12.83 -5.02
CA CYS A 232 5.54 12.79 -6.12
C CYS A 232 5.95 13.72 -7.25
N PHE A 233 5.79 13.24 -8.47
CA PHE A 233 6.25 13.87 -9.70
C PHE A 233 5.13 13.88 -10.74
N ASP A 234 5.17 14.89 -11.62
CA ASP A 234 4.36 14.92 -12.83
C ASP A 234 5.00 14.07 -13.96
N GLN A 235 4.42 14.13 -15.16
CA GLN A 235 4.96 13.45 -16.34
C GLN A 235 6.30 14.00 -16.83
N ALA A 236 6.60 15.27 -16.55
CA ALA A 236 7.85 15.92 -16.91
C ALA A 236 8.96 15.65 -15.88
N GLY A 237 8.63 14.98 -14.76
CA GLY A 237 9.57 14.67 -13.68
C GLY A 237 9.74 15.80 -12.67
N ALA A 238 8.90 16.83 -12.73
CA ALA A 238 8.92 17.92 -11.76
C ALA A 238 8.18 17.51 -10.48
N PRO A 239 8.71 17.85 -9.28
CA PRO A 239 8.00 17.61 -8.03
C PRO A 239 6.65 18.32 -8.03
N VAL A 240 5.60 17.62 -7.60
CA VAL A 240 4.23 18.17 -7.65
C VAL A 240 3.37 17.68 -6.48
N ASN A 241 2.58 18.58 -5.91
CA ASN A 241 1.61 18.24 -4.87
C ASN A 241 0.46 17.40 -5.45
N THR A 242 0.25 16.22 -4.89
CA THR A 242 -0.79 15.25 -5.24
C THR A 242 -1.10 14.41 -4.01
N ASP A 243 -2.27 13.79 -3.97
CA ASP A 243 -2.57 12.79 -2.96
C ASP A 243 -1.95 11.44 -3.33
N PHE A 244 -1.78 10.56 -2.36
CA PHE A 244 -1.24 9.23 -2.52
C PHE A 244 -1.83 8.26 -1.49
N THR A 245 -1.79 6.98 -1.81
CA THR A 245 -1.91 5.89 -0.84
C THR A 245 -0.53 5.39 -0.45
N LEU A 246 -0.39 4.99 0.81
CA LEU A 246 0.78 4.36 1.37
C LEU A 246 0.35 3.14 2.17
N SER A 247 1.06 2.02 2.07
CA SER A 247 0.94 0.92 3.01
C SER A 247 2.31 0.46 3.51
N TYR A 248 2.33 -0.05 4.74
CA TYR A 248 3.46 -0.67 5.41
C TYR A 248 3.05 -2.04 5.93
N HIS A 249 3.92 -3.04 5.79
CA HIS A 249 3.69 -4.39 6.27
C HIS A 249 4.98 -5.01 6.79
N ARG A 250 4.93 -5.65 7.97
CA ARG A 250 6.05 -6.35 8.60
C ARG A 250 5.59 -7.66 9.21
N GLY A 251 6.20 -8.76 8.78
CA GLY A 251 5.76 -10.10 9.16
C GLY A 251 4.32 -10.38 8.72
N ARG A 252 3.89 -9.73 7.62
CA ARG A 252 2.55 -9.82 7.03
C ARG A 252 2.61 -9.59 5.53
N SER A 253 1.58 -10.09 4.85
CA SER A 253 1.36 -9.83 3.44
C SER A 253 1.02 -8.36 3.16
N VAL A 254 1.22 -7.95 1.90
CA VAL A 254 0.86 -6.62 1.41
C VAL A 254 -0.65 -6.31 1.54
N VAL A 255 -1.49 -7.34 1.67
CA VAL A 255 -2.94 -7.18 1.85
C VAL A 255 -3.35 -6.94 3.32
N GLY A 256 -2.41 -7.02 4.28
CA GLY A 256 -2.62 -6.68 5.69
C GLY A 256 -3.27 -7.76 6.58
N SER A 257 -3.96 -8.72 5.96
CA SER A 257 -4.72 -9.79 6.65
C SER A 257 -3.87 -10.66 7.58
N LEU A 258 -4.44 -11.06 8.73
CA LEU A 258 -3.82 -11.95 9.72
C LEU A 258 -3.77 -13.42 9.26
N ALA A 259 -4.80 -13.90 8.56
CA ALA A 259 -4.88 -15.25 8.03
C ALA A 259 -6.12 -15.43 7.14
N PRO A 260 -6.01 -16.21 6.05
CA PRO A 260 -5.03 -16.11 4.97
C PRO A 260 -4.92 -14.69 4.36
N PRO A 261 -3.87 -14.36 3.58
CA PRO A 261 -2.79 -15.22 3.08
C PRO A 261 -1.67 -15.49 4.10
N THR A 262 -1.15 -16.72 4.14
CA THR A 262 -0.06 -17.15 5.06
C THR A 262 1.31 -17.29 4.40
N PHE A 263 1.35 -17.34 3.06
CA PHE A 263 2.59 -17.32 2.29
C PHE A 263 2.82 -15.89 1.81
N PHE A 264 3.87 -15.24 2.31
CA PHE A 264 4.19 -13.89 1.90
C PHE A 264 5.67 -13.63 2.06
N GLY A 265 6.16 -12.67 1.29
CA GLY A 265 7.53 -12.21 1.37
C GLY A 265 7.63 -10.82 0.80
N HIS A 266 8.69 -10.14 1.22
CA HIS A 266 9.02 -8.84 0.66
C HIS A 266 10.52 -8.68 0.50
N LEU A 267 10.91 -7.81 -0.42
CA LEU A 267 12.29 -7.49 -0.71
C LEU A 267 12.41 -5.99 -1.01
N ALA A 268 13.37 -5.34 -0.35
CA ALA A 268 13.83 -3.99 -0.70
C ALA A 268 15.22 -4.08 -1.29
N SER A 269 15.43 -3.66 -2.54
CA SER A 269 16.77 -3.79 -3.16
C SER A 269 17.81 -2.82 -2.57
N ALA A 270 17.33 -1.75 -1.91
CA ALA A 270 18.16 -0.76 -1.21
C ALA A 270 18.65 -1.23 0.17
N ALA A 271 18.03 -2.25 0.76
CA ALA A 271 18.22 -2.63 2.15
C ALA A 271 18.29 -4.16 2.31
N GLY A 272 19.34 -4.64 2.97
CA GLY A 272 19.47 -6.04 3.36
C GLY A 272 18.83 -6.33 4.72
N GLY A 273 18.90 -7.59 5.16
CA GLY A 273 18.40 -7.99 6.47
C GLY A 273 16.87 -8.05 6.54
N PRO A 274 16.21 -7.56 7.60
CA PRO A 274 14.76 -7.76 7.83
C PRO A 274 13.81 -7.06 6.86
N THR A 275 14.32 -6.35 5.85
CA THR A 275 13.56 -5.87 4.69
C THR A 275 13.46 -6.90 3.56
N ASN A 276 14.22 -8.00 3.67
CA ASN A 276 14.08 -9.22 2.89
C ASN A 276 13.50 -10.32 3.79
N ASP A 277 12.17 -10.45 3.79
CA ASP A 277 11.43 -11.36 4.65
C ASP A 277 10.76 -12.47 3.83
N ASN A 278 10.66 -13.66 4.42
CA ASN A 278 9.98 -14.80 3.86
C ASN A 278 9.23 -15.52 4.99
N SER A 279 7.91 -15.68 4.83
CA SER A 279 7.09 -16.30 5.87
C SER A 279 7.38 -17.78 6.08
N GLN A 280 8.09 -18.44 5.17
CA GLN A 280 8.53 -19.83 5.32
C GLN A 280 9.85 -19.91 6.07
N LEU A 281 9.84 -20.62 7.20
CA LEU A 281 11.03 -20.82 8.01
C LEU A 281 11.97 -21.83 7.36
N GLY A 282 13.28 -21.54 7.39
CA GLY A 282 14.33 -22.47 6.94
C GLY A 282 14.57 -22.55 5.43
N VAL A 283 13.87 -21.76 4.61
CA VAL A 283 14.02 -21.79 3.14
C VAL A 283 15.06 -20.81 2.59
N GLY A 284 15.67 -20.01 3.47
CA GLY A 284 16.63 -18.96 3.10
C GLY A 284 15.95 -17.63 2.72
N VAL A 285 16.76 -16.67 2.28
CA VAL A 285 16.30 -15.33 1.89
C VAL A 285 15.79 -15.33 0.45
N ASN A 286 14.89 -14.39 0.13
CA ASN A 286 14.53 -14.14 -1.26
C ASN A 286 15.76 -13.58 -2.00
N THR A 287 15.84 -13.81 -3.31
CA THR A 287 16.97 -13.33 -4.12
C THR A 287 16.52 -12.28 -5.11
N ILE A 288 17.45 -11.40 -5.48
CA ILE A 288 17.28 -10.45 -6.58
C ILE A 288 18.50 -10.57 -7.49
N ALA A 289 18.26 -10.78 -8.79
CA ALA A 289 19.30 -10.88 -9.80
C ALA A 289 19.08 -9.81 -10.88
N PRO A 290 20.08 -9.00 -11.25
CA PRO A 290 19.96 -8.09 -12.37
C PRO A 290 19.83 -8.88 -13.68
N LEU A 291 18.99 -8.39 -14.59
CA LEU A 291 18.80 -8.93 -15.93
C LEU A 291 19.10 -7.86 -16.98
N ALA A 292 19.17 -8.26 -18.25
CA ALA A 292 19.15 -7.34 -19.38
C ALA A 292 17.70 -6.99 -19.77
N PRO A 293 17.42 -5.73 -20.18
CA PRO A 293 18.30 -4.56 -20.13
C PRO A 293 18.55 -4.04 -18.71
N ALA A 294 19.53 -3.16 -18.52
CA ALA A 294 19.81 -2.53 -17.23
C ALA A 294 18.55 -1.87 -16.66
N GLY A 295 18.32 -2.05 -15.35
CA GLY A 295 17.05 -1.67 -14.70
C GLY A 295 16.01 -2.79 -14.63
N ARG A 296 16.28 -3.96 -15.22
CA ARG A 296 15.48 -5.17 -15.02
C ARG A 296 16.07 -6.06 -13.94
N TYR A 297 15.20 -6.65 -13.13
CA TYR A 297 15.55 -7.52 -12.01
C TYR A 297 14.60 -8.71 -11.95
N LEU A 298 15.16 -9.90 -11.75
CA LEU A 298 14.39 -11.08 -11.35
C LEU A 298 14.43 -11.21 -9.84
N VAL A 299 13.30 -11.01 -9.19
CA VAL A 299 13.13 -11.33 -7.77
C VAL A 299 12.57 -12.74 -7.67
N THR A 300 13.22 -13.59 -6.89
CA THR A 300 12.74 -14.97 -6.64
C THR A 300 12.34 -15.12 -5.19
N PHE A 301 11.04 -15.32 -4.97
CA PHE A 301 10.47 -15.62 -3.67
C PHE A 301 10.46 -17.12 -3.42
N LYS A 302 11.29 -17.58 -2.48
CA LYS A 302 11.54 -19.00 -2.24
C LYS A 302 10.37 -19.70 -1.58
N GLN A 303 9.87 -20.77 -2.20
CA GLN A 303 8.76 -21.60 -1.72
C GLN A 303 7.44 -20.86 -1.40
N LEU A 304 7.27 -19.64 -1.92
CA LEU A 304 6.07 -18.84 -1.67
C LEU A 304 4.98 -19.03 -2.74
N GLY A 305 5.31 -19.45 -3.95
CA GLY A 305 4.32 -19.56 -5.03
C GLY A 305 3.50 -20.83 -4.89
N GLN A 306 2.29 -20.66 -4.37
CA GLN A 306 1.38 -21.75 -4.10
C GLN A 306 0.13 -21.53 -4.96
N LYS A 307 -0.97 -21.00 -4.42
CA LYS A 307 -2.12 -20.54 -5.22
C LYS A 307 -2.57 -19.14 -4.83
N GLU A 308 -3.37 -18.55 -5.72
CA GLU A 308 -4.05 -17.27 -5.48
C GLU A 308 -3.02 -16.19 -5.14
N THR A 309 -2.07 -16.05 -6.06
CA THR A 309 -0.85 -15.28 -5.85
C THR A 309 -1.05 -13.84 -6.30
N HIS A 310 -0.29 -12.92 -5.70
CA HIS A 310 -0.24 -11.50 -6.07
C HIS A 310 1.17 -10.95 -5.90
N ALA A 311 1.57 -10.05 -6.79
CA ALA A 311 2.81 -9.30 -6.68
C ALA A 311 2.54 -7.80 -6.78
N GLN A 312 3.18 -7.02 -5.91
CA GLN A 312 3.14 -5.56 -5.93
C GLN A 312 4.55 -5.01 -6.02
N VAL A 313 4.75 -3.98 -6.84
CA VAL A 313 6.03 -3.28 -6.99
C VAL A 313 5.84 -1.79 -6.78
N THR A 314 6.76 -1.18 -6.04
CA THR A 314 6.92 0.27 -5.97
C THR A 314 8.41 0.60 -6.18
N ALA A 315 8.69 1.65 -6.94
CA ALA A 315 10.05 2.18 -7.07
C ALA A 315 10.52 2.83 -5.77
N GLN A 316 11.82 2.78 -5.47
CA GLN A 316 12.42 3.45 -4.32
C GLN A 316 13.56 4.39 -4.74
N GLY A 317 13.53 5.62 -4.24
CA GLY A 317 14.58 6.61 -4.41
C GLY A 317 14.04 8.02 -4.62
N THR A 318 14.91 9.02 -4.60
CA THR A 318 14.53 10.44 -4.62
C THR A 318 14.17 10.98 -6.01
N GLY A 319 14.33 10.19 -7.07
CA GLY A 319 14.05 10.59 -8.46
C GLY A 319 12.65 10.20 -8.95
N PRO A 320 12.26 10.67 -10.15
CA PRO A 320 10.96 10.40 -10.77
C PRO A 320 10.84 9.01 -11.42
N ASN A 321 11.83 8.14 -11.22
CA ASN A 321 11.83 6.78 -11.75
C ASN A 321 10.65 5.98 -11.18
N TYR A 322 10.22 4.99 -11.95
CA TYR A 322 9.11 4.11 -11.62
C TYR A 322 9.42 2.70 -12.08
N CYS A 323 8.75 1.71 -11.50
CA CYS A 323 9.03 0.30 -11.78
C CYS A 323 7.74 -0.48 -11.94
N ASN A 324 7.75 -1.42 -12.88
CA ASN A 324 6.62 -2.22 -13.31
C ASN A 324 6.96 -3.70 -13.19
N LEU A 325 5.93 -4.54 -13.32
CA LEU A 325 6.11 -5.94 -13.65
C LEU A 325 6.23 -6.10 -15.16
N THR A 326 7.22 -6.85 -15.66
CA THR A 326 7.35 -7.09 -17.11
C THR A 326 6.26 -8.01 -17.66
N GLN A 327 5.68 -8.81 -16.77
CA GLN A 327 4.72 -9.86 -17.02
C GLN A 327 3.99 -10.19 -15.72
N PRO A 328 2.82 -10.83 -15.79
CA PRO A 328 2.15 -11.31 -14.59
C PRO A 328 3.04 -12.29 -13.81
N TRP A 329 2.97 -12.25 -12.47
CA TRP A 329 3.78 -13.08 -11.58
C TRP A 329 3.51 -14.58 -11.73
N SER A 330 4.39 -15.43 -11.18
CA SER A 330 4.28 -16.88 -11.34
C SER A 330 3.47 -17.59 -10.23
N TYR A 331 3.06 -18.82 -10.51
CA TYR A 331 2.54 -19.80 -9.53
C TYR A 331 3.57 -20.88 -9.18
N ALA A 332 4.81 -20.76 -9.68
CA ALA A 332 5.87 -21.71 -9.36
C ALA A 332 6.25 -21.60 -7.88
N VAL A 333 6.56 -22.74 -7.25
CA VAL A 333 6.95 -22.86 -5.84
C VAL A 333 7.98 -21.81 -5.45
N ASP A 334 9.08 -21.75 -6.19
CA ASP A 334 9.95 -20.57 -6.20
C ASP A 334 9.35 -19.57 -7.18
N ALA A 335 8.70 -18.53 -6.66
CA ALA A 335 7.92 -17.60 -7.45
C ALA A 335 8.83 -16.50 -8.05
N PRO A 336 9.08 -16.51 -9.38
CA PRO A 336 9.73 -15.38 -10.04
C PRO A 336 8.76 -14.20 -10.19
N VAL A 337 9.27 -13.03 -9.84
CA VAL A 337 8.66 -11.72 -10.05
C VAL A 337 9.67 -10.89 -10.86
N ASP A 338 9.37 -10.69 -12.14
CA ASP A 338 10.24 -9.98 -13.06
C ASP A 338 9.85 -8.50 -13.12
N VAL A 339 10.77 -7.66 -12.66
CA VAL A 339 10.58 -6.23 -12.44
C VAL A 339 11.44 -5.47 -13.42
N ILE A 340 10.93 -4.37 -13.96
CA ILE A 340 11.69 -3.43 -14.78
C ILE A 340 11.43 -2.01 -14.32
N CYS A 341 12.50 -1.24 -14.16
CA CYS A 341 12.45 0.17 -13.81
C CYS A 341 12.75 1.04 -15.02
N PHE A 342 12.15 2.22 -15.01
CA PHE A 342 12.26 3.22 -16.06
C PHE A 342 12.66 4.56 -15.47
N ASP A 343 13.40 5.35 -16.24
CA ASP A 343 13.56 6.78 -15.98
C ASP A 343 12.28 7.56 -16.33
N ASN A 344 12.32 8.89 -16.13
CA ASN A 344 11.16 9.73 -16.40
C ASN A 344 10.65 9.66 -17.85
N THR A 345 11.53 9.34 -18.80
CA THR A 345 11.22 9.28 -20.25
C THR A 345 10.59 7.95 -20.67
N GLY A 346 10.55 6.96 -19.77
CA GLY A 346 10.10 5.60 -20.08
C GLY A 346 11.20 4.69 -20.62
N SER A 347 12.47 5.09 -20.52
CA SER A 347 13.60 4.27 -20.91
C SER A 347 14.02 3.36 -19.76
N PRO A 348 14.31 2.06 -19.97
CA PRO A 348 14.80 1.19 -18.92
C PRO A 348 16.05 1.75 -18.24
N ALA A 349 16.02 1.87 -16.91
CA ALA A 349 17.10 2.47 -16.14
C ALA A 349 17.25 1.79 -14.77
N PRO A 350 18.48 1.58 -14.26
CA PRO A 350 18.71 1.09 -12.91
C PRO A 350 18.02 1.94 -11.85
N TYR A 351 17.27 1.30 -10.96
CA TYR A 351 16.63 1.97 -9.83
C TYR A 351 16.36 0.98 -8.69
N GLN A 352 16.11 1.49 -7.48
CA GLN A 352 15.78 0.62 -6.35
C GLN A 352 14.30 0.24 -6.38
N VAL A 353 13.98 -0.93 -5.83
CA VAL A 353 12.64 -1.53 -5.88
C VAL A 353 12.22 -2.04 -4.50
N LEU A 354 10.93 -1.90 -4.23
CA LEU A 354 10.21 -2.51 -3.12
C LEU A 354 9.22 -3.50 -3.73
N VAL A 355 9.48 -4.78 -3.54
CA VAL A 355 8.67 -5.86 -4.11
C VAL A 355 8.02 -6.64 -2.98
N ALA A 356 6.71 -6.85 -3.07
CA ALA A 356 5.96 -7.70 -2.17
C ALA A 356 5.28 -8.82 -2.96
N PHE A 357 5.27 -10.01 -2.40
CA PHE A 357 4.62 -11.18 -2.97
C PHE A 357 3.78 -11.86 -1.91
N THR A 358 2.62 -12.38 -2.31
CA THR A 358 1.77 -13.15 -1.42
C THR A 358 1.06 -14.26 -2.18
N SER A 359 0.81 -15.37 -1.49
CA SER A 359 -0.05 -16.47 -1.91
C SER A 359 -0.97 -16.83 -0.75
N ARG A 360 -2.23 -17.11 -1.07
CA ARG A 360 -3.22 -17.36 -0.02
C ARG A 360 -3.04 -18.71 0.66
N ILE A 361 -2.93 -19.76 -0.15
CA ILE A 361 -2.85 -21.17 0.26
C ILE A 361 -1.65 -21.81 -0.37
#